data_AF-A0A8T3TQX2-F1
#
_entry.id   AF-A0A8T3TQX2-F1
#
_cell.length_a   1.000
_cell.length_b   1.000
_cell.length_c   1.000
_cell.angle_alpha   90.00
_cell.angle_beta   90.00
_cell.angle_gamma   90.00
#
_symmetry.space_group_name_H-M   'P 1'
#
loop_
_entity.id
_entity.type
_entity.pdbx_description
1 polymer ?
#
loop_
_entity_poly.entity_id
_entity_poly.type
_entity_poly.pdbx_seq_one_letter_code
_entity_poly.pdbx_strand_id
1 'polypeptide(L)'
;MKEALSEADSPVPAPAEVVTVDPDDPPYESRPRASRGDDVPLLANVELARIFYEIGDMLELQGELPFKTAAYRRAADSIAHSPADVAAAYRRNAPPALTGVGKAIADKLAELTDTGRLRFYERLRRDVPPSLVTLLAVPGLGPRTAGDLWRALGITSLDELEVAARAGRLRAVRGISERTEKKIIDGLEQLRKRPPRRMRLGQASEILE
;
A
#
# COMPACT_ATOMS: atom_id res chain seq x y z
N MET A 1 22.39 -28.04 44.17
CA MET A 1 22.22 -26.60 44.41
C MET A 1 22.38 -25.92 43.06
N LYS A 2 21.28 -25.39 42.53
CA LYS A 2 21.17 -24.70 41.24
C LYS A 2 21.63 -23.23 41.38
N GLU A 3 21.61 -22.50 40.26
CA GLU A 3 21.84 -21.04 40.03
C GLU A 3 23.29 -20.73 39.63
N ALA A 4 23.68 -20.48 38.37
CA ALA A 4 23.07 -19.80 37.21
C ALA A 4 22.73 -18.31 37.45
N LEU A 5 23.57 -17.41 36.89
CA LEU A 5 23.16 -16.07 36.46
C LEU A 5 24.26 -15.46 35.56
N SER A 6 23.93 -15.16 34.30
CA SER A 6 24.34 -13.93 33.58
C SER A 6 24.08 -14.11 32.07
N GLU A 7 22.81 -14.05 31.67
CA GLU A 7 22.44 -13.64 30.31
C GLU A 7 21.81 -12.26 30.41
N ALA A 8 22.32 -11.34 29.61
CA ALA A 8 21.84 -9.97 29.49
C ALA A 8 20.46 -9.98 28.82
N ASP A 9 19.46 -9.59 29.60
CA ASP A 9 18.08 -9.39 29.19
C ASP A 9 17.99 -8.14 28.28
N SER A 10 17.95 -8.36 26.96
CA SER A 10 17.47 -7.35 26.01
C SER A 10 15.95 -7.40 25.98
N PRO A 11 15.25 -6.27 26.14
CA PRO A 11 13.80 -6.28 26.32
C PRO A 11 13.12 -6.85 25.08
N VAL A 12 12.34 -7.89 25.31
CA VAL A 12 11.37 -8.45 24.35
C VAL A 12 10.44 -7.30 23.93
N PRO A 13 10.32 -6.93 22.63
CA PRO A 13 9.33 -5.96 22.22
C PRO A 13 7.93 -6.51 22.50
N ALA A 14 7.13 -5.69 23.17
CA ALA A 14 5.77 -6.01 23.59
C ALA A 14 4.92 -6.55 22.42
N PRO A 15 3.95 -7.45 22.70
CA PRO A 15 3.06 -7.95 21.66
C PRO A 15 2.32 -6.79 20.99
N ALA A 16 2.39 -6.76 19.66
CA ALA A 16 1.73 -5.77 18.81
C ALA A 16 0.28 -5.56 19.27
N GLU A 17 -0.01 -4.32 19.67
CA GLU A 17 -1.34 -3.90 20.08
C GLU A 17 -2.35 -4.32 19.02
N VAL A 18 -3.39 -4.99 19.52
CA VAL A 18 -4.66 -5.20 18.82
C VAL A 18 -5.03 -3.88 18.17
N VAL A 19 -5.44 -3.90 16.90
CA VAL A 19 -6.05 -2.75 16.23
C VAL A 19 -7.27 -2.35 17.06
N THR A 20 -7.06 -1.46 18.03
CA THR A 20 -8.08 -0.86 18.85
C THR A 20 -8.85 0.05 17.92
N VAL A 21 -10.13 -0.25 17.77
CA VAL A 21 -11.09 0.74 17.31
C VAL A 21 -10.99 1.88 18.30
N ASP A 22 -10.55 3.04 17.82
CA ASP A 22 -10.29 4.22 18.63
C ASP A 22 -11.55 4.53 19.48
N PRO A 23 -11.46 4.55 20.83
CA PRO A 23 -12.60 4.78 21.70
C PRO A 23 -13.22 6.19 21.55
N ASP A 24 -12.51 7.11 20.88
CA ASP A 24 -13.01 8.45 20.54
C ASP A 24 -13.63 8.54 19.13
N ASP A 25 -13.77 7.42 18.39
CA ASP A 25 -14.48 7.40 17.10
C ASP A 25 -15.99 7.55 17.37
N PRO A 26 -16.63 8.68 17.02
CA PRO A 26 -18.04 8.88 17.32
C PRO A 26 -18.86 7.81 16.58
N PRO A 27 -19.92 7.27 17.22
CA PRO A 27 -20.75 6.24 16.61
C PRO A 27 -21.23 6.70 15.22
N TYR A 28 -21.15 5.79 14.25
CA TYR A 28 -21.47 5.95 12.82
C TYR A 28 -22.75 6.76 12.53
N GLU A 29 -23.68 6.79 13.49
CA GLU A 29 -24.99 7.44 13.44
C GLU A 29 -24.95 8.97 13.60
N SER A 30 -23.82 9.57 13.98
CA SER A 30 -23.70 11.02 14.20
C SER A 30 -23.19 11.78 12.97
N ARG A 31 -23.74 11.48 11.77
CA ARG A 31 -23.40 12.23 10.55
C ARG A 31 -24.44 13.32 10.29
N PRO A 32 -24.05 14.58 10.01
CA PRO A 32 -24.96 15.49 9.32
C PRO A 32 -25.32 14.82 8.00
N ARG A 33 -26.62 14.62 7.75
CA ARG A 33 -27.09 14.18 6.43
C ARG A 33 -26.55 15.19 5.44
N ALA A 34 -25.54 14.80 4.65
CA ALA A 34 -25.15 15.58 3.49
C ALA A 34 -26.43 15.84 2.68
N SER A 35 -26.63 17.09 2.30
CA SER A 35 -27.78 17.58 1.57
C SER A 35 -28.16 16.59 0.47
N ARG A 36 -29.42 16.15 0.47
CA ARG A 36 -29.99 15.36 -0.64
C ARG A 36 -29.73 16.13 -1.93
N GLY A 37 -28.90 15.58 -2.81
CA GLY A 37 -28.64 16.12 -4.14
C GLY A 37 -27.73 17.35 -4.09
N ASP A 38 -26.51 17.20 -4.59
CA ASP A 38 -26.02 17.92 -5.78
C ASP A 38 -24.52 17.62 -5.98
N ASP A 39 -24.19 17.14 -7.17
CA ASP A 39 -22.88 17.11 -7.84
C ASP A 39 -21.65 16.41 -7.21
N VAL A 40 -21.81 15.27 -6.53
CA VAL A 40 -20.66 14.34 -6.41
C VAL A 40 -20.62 13.47 -7.67
N PRO A 41 -19.60 13.60 -8.55
CA PRO A 41 -19.49 12.79 -9.75
C PRO A 41 -19.39 11.31 -9.38
N LEU A 42 -20.14 10.47 -10.09
CA LEU A 42 -20.00 9.03 -9.94
C LEU A 42 -18.63 8.61 -10.46
N LEU A 43 -17.81 8.05 -9.57
CA LEU A 43 -16.54 7.46 -9.94
C LEU A 43 -16.79 6.24 -10.82
N ALA A 44 -16.03 6.12 -11.90
CA ALA A 44 -16.10 4.93 -12.73
C ALA A 44 -15.58 3.70 -11.96
N ASN A 45 -16.03 2.50 -12.34
CA ASN A 45 -15.54 1.25 -11.73
C ASN A 45 -14.01 1.16 -11.74
N VAL A 46 -13.35 1.66 -12.79
CA VAL A 46 -11.89 1.71 -12.91
C VAL A 46 -11.27 2.58 -11.81
N GLU A 47 -11.86 3.74 -11.51
CA GLU A 47 -11.38 4.65 -10.48
C GLU A 47 -11.61 4.08 -9.08
N LEU A 48 -12.78 3.50 -8.83
CA LEU A 48 -13.08 2.79 -7.59
C LEU A 48 -12.08 1.65 -7.38
N ALA A 49 -11.89 0.78 -8.37
CA ALA A 49 -10.95 -0.32 -8.29
C ALA A 49 -9.53 0.16 -8.01
N ARG A 50 -9.09 1.22 -8.70
CA ARG A 50 -7.77 1.84 -8.46
C ARG A 50 -7.58 2.25 -7.00
N ILE A 51 -8.56 2.95 -6.41
CA ILE A 51 -8.49 3.35 -5.00
C ILE A 51 -8.36 2.12 -4.10
N PHE A 52 -9.12 1.06 -4.35
CA PHE A 52 -9.07 -0.16 -3.53
C PHE A 52 -7.76 -0.95 -3.72
N TYR A 53 -7.14 -0.95 -4.92
CA TYR A 53 -5.78 -1.48 -5.10
C TYR A 53 -4.76 -0.69 -4.31
N GLU A 54 -4.80 0.65 -4.41
CA GLU A 54 -3.88 1.53 -3.70
C GLU A 54 -4.01 1.35 -2.17
N ILE A 55 -5.23 1.15 -1.64
CA ILE A 55 -5.44 0.78 -0.24
C ILE A 55 -4.73 -0.54 0.08
N GLY A 56 -4.91 -1.56 -0.76
CA GLY A 56 -4.26 -2.87 -0.58
C GLY A 56 -2.73 -2.75 -0.52
N ASP A 57 -2.15 -1.94 -1.41
CA ASP A 57 -0.70 -1.71 -1.49
C ASP A 57 -0.19 -0.93 -0.27
N MET A 58 -0.91 0.11 0.16
CA MET A 58 -0.56 0.89 1.36
C MET A 58 -0.63 0.03 2.64
N LEU A 59 -1.63 -0.83 2.77
CA LEU A 59 -1.72 -1.76 3.89
C LEU A 59 -0.57 -2.78 3.88
N GLU A 60 -0.19 -3.28 2.71
CA GLU A 60 0.98 -4.15 2.56
C GLU A 60 2.28 -3.43 2.96
N LEU A 61 2.42 -2.16 2.57
CA LEU A 61 3.52 -1.29 2.98
C LEU A 61 3.54 -0.96 4.48
N GLN A 62 2.40 -1.00 5.16
CA GLN A 62 2.31 -0.88 6.62
C GLN A 62 2.55 -2.20 7.36
N GLY A 63 2.59 -3.33 6.65
CA GLY A 63 2.80 -4.64 7.27
C GLY A 63 1.54 -5.24 7.85
N GLU A 64 0.37 -4.79 7.38
CA GLU A 64 -0.92 -5.35 7.78
C GLU A 64 -1.08 -6.81 7.34
N LEU A 65 -2.06 -7.47 7.95
CA LEU A 65 -2.23 -8.91 7.80
C LEU A 65 -2.52 -9.28 6.33
N PRO A 66 -1.86 -10.31 5.76
CA PRO A 66 -2.01 -10.68 4.34
C PRO A 66 -3.44 -10.94 3.88
N PHE A 67 -4.31 -11.40 4.78
CA PHE A 67 -5.72 -11.60 4.44
C PHE A 67 -6.46 -10.27 4.23
N LYS A 68 -6.11 -9.21 4.96
CA LYS A 68 -6.70 -7.87 4.81
C LYS A 68 -6.29 -7.28 3.48
N THR A 69 -4.99 -7.28 3.17
CA THR A 69 -4.47 -6.77 1.90
C THR A 69 -5.06 -7.53 0.71
N ALA A 70 -5.13 -8.86 0.78
CA ALA A 70 -5.76 -9.69 -0.23
C ALA A 70 -7.26 -9.43 -0.39
N ALA A 71 -7.99 -9.10 0.70
CA ALA A 71 -9.41 -8.74 0.61
C ALA A 71 -9.62 -7.45 -0.19
N TYR A 72 -8.80 -6.42 0.02
CA TYR A 72 -8.87 -5.19 -0.76
C TYR A 72 -8.53 -5.41 -2.24
N ARG A 73 -7.52 -6.25 -2.55
CA ARG A 73 -7.19 -6.59 -3.94
C ARG A 73 -8.32 -7.36 -4.63
N ARG A 74 -8.90 -8.37 -3.98
CA ARG A 74 -10.05 -9.12 -4.53
C ARG A 74 -11.29 -8.25 -4.72
N ALA A 75 -11.53 -7.31 -3.81
CA ALA A 75 -12.59 -6.33 -3.95
C ALA A 75 -12.32 -5.41 -5.15
N ALA A 76 -11.11 -4.89 -5.29
CA ALA A 76 -10.70 -4.08 -6.44
C ALA A 76 -10.89 -4.84 -7.77
N ASP A 77 -10.45 -6.11 -7.83
CA ASP A 77 -10.65 -6.98 -9.00
C ASP A 77 -12.15 -7.10 -9.32
N SER A 78 -12.99 -7.37 -8.31
CA SER A 78 -14.43 -7.56 -8.50
C SER A 78 -15.14 -6.28 -8.92
N ILE A 79 -14.71 -5.12 -8.42
CA ILE A 79 -15.22 -3.81 -8.84
C ILE A 79 -14.83 -3.54 -10.29
N ALA A 80 -13.57 -3.75 -10.66
CA ALA A 80 -13.05 -3.50 -12.01
C ALA A 80 -13.79 -4.30 -13.09
N HIS A 81 -14.10 -5.57 -12.80
CA HIS A 81 -14.75 -6.48 -13.73
C HIS A 81 -16.27 -6.54 -13.57
N SER A 82 -16.86 -5.67 -12.72
CA SER A 82 -18.31 -5.66 -12.54
C SER A 82 -19.00 -5.16 -13.82
N PRO A 83 -20.01 -5.88 -14.34
CA PRO A 83 -20.81 -5.41 -15.48
C PRO A 83 -21.79 -4.29 -15.09
N ALA A 84 -22.04 -4.11 -13.80
CA ALA A 84 -22.88 -3.05 -13.28
C ALA A 84 -22.05 -1.80 -12.95
N ASP A 85 -22.65 -0.63 -13.08
CA ASP A 85 -22.11 0.60 -12.49
C ASP A 85 -22.20 0.48 -10.96
N VAL A 86 -21.04 0.22 -10.33
CA VAL A 86 -20.95 -0.02 -8.89
C VAL A 86 -21.32 1.25 -8.13
N ALA A 87 -20.82 2.41 -8.57
CA ALA A 87 -21.07 3.68 -7.88
C ALA A 87 -22.57 4.03 -7.87
N ALA A 88 -23.21 3.91 -9.03
CA ALA A 88 -24.64 4.18 -9.16
C ALA A 88 -25.49 3.17 -8.37
N ALA A 89 -25.10 1.90 -8.37
CA ALA A 89 -25.81 0.84 -7.64
C ALA A 89 -25.76 1.06 -6.11
N TYR A 90 -24.61 1.48 -5.57
CA TYR A 90 -24.47 1.84 -4.16
C TYR A 90 -25.32 3.05 -3.78
N ARG A 91 -25.35 4.12 -4.60
CA ARG A 91 -26.21 5.29 -4.32
C ARG A 91 -27.71 4.98 -4.35
N ARG A 92 -28.12 3.98 -5.13
CA ARG A 92 -29.51 3.49 -5.17
C ARG A 92 -29.87 2.52 -4.04
N ASN A 93 -28.96 2.27 -3.09
CA ASN A 93 -29.11 1.26 -2.04
C ASN A 93 -29.37 -0.16 -2.59
N ALA A 94 -28.84 -0.45 -3.78
CA ALA A 94 -28.98 -1.75 -4.44
C ALA A 94 -27.60 -2.25 -4.89
N PRO A 95 -26.66 -2.50 -3.96
CA PRO A 95 -25.28 -2.86 -4.29
C PRO A 95 -25.24 -4.22 -5.03
N PRO A 96 -24.37 -4.36 -6.05
CA PRO A 96 -24.20 -5.63 -6.73
C PRO A 96 -23.53 -6.65 -5.80
N ALA A 97 -23.80 -7.94 -6.05
CA ALA A 97 -23.06 -9.02 -5.40
C ALA A 97 -21.63 -9.05 -5.94
N LEU A 98 -20.67 -8.59 -5.13
CA LEU A 98 -19.25 -8.56 -5.48
C LEU A 98 -18.47 -9.54 -4.62
N THR A 99 -17.69 -10.41 -5.26
CA THR A 99 -16.85 -11.39 -4.57
C THR A 99 -15.76 -10.67 -3.75
N GLY A 100 -15.51 -11.14 -2.53
CA GLY A 100 -14.50 -10.54 -1.66
C GLY A 100 -14.89 -9.17 -1.06
N VAL A 101 -16.09 -8.66 -1.35
CA VAL A 101 -16.65 -7.45 -0.73
C VAL A 101 -17.49 -7.85 0.49
N GLY A 102 -16.85 -7.86 1.66
CA GLY A 102 -17.55 -8.00 2.94
C GLY A 102 -18.10 -6.67 3.47
N LYS A 103 -18.77 -6.70 4.63
CA LYS A 103 -19.39 -5.51 5.26
C LYS A 103 -18.43 -4.32 5.35
N ALA A 104 -17.21 -4.52 5.83
CA ALA A 104 -16.25 -3.44 6.01
C ALA A 104 -15.75 -2.78 4.71
N ILE A 105 -15.81 -3.49 3.58
CA ILE A 105 -15.43 -2.99 2.25
C ILE A 105 -16.66 -2.32 1.61
N ALA A 106 -17.84 -2.91 1.78
CA ALA A 106 -19.11 -2.32 1.36
C ALA A 106 -19.36 -0.96 2.04
N ASP A 107 -19.12 -0.85 3.35
CA ASP A 107 -19.26 0.41 4.10
C ASP A 107 -18.31 1.51 3.54
N LYS A 108 -17.10 1.13 3.11
CA LYS A 108 -16.14 2.05 2.48
C LYS A 108 -16.55 2.44 1.06
N LEU A 109 -17.10 1.51 0.29
CA LEU A 109 -17.67 1.80 -1.04
C LEU A 109 -18.86 2.76 -0.91
N ALA A 110 -19.75 2.55 0.06
CA ALA A 110 -20.85 3.45 0.33
C ALA A 110 -20.35 4.86 0.69
N GLU A 111 -19.37 4.99 1.59
CA GLU A 111 -18.77 6.30 1.92
C GLU A 111 -18.16 6.98 0.69
N LEU A 112 -17.38 6.23 -0.10
CA LEU A 112 -16.69 6.76 -1.27
C LEU A 112 -17.68 7.21 -2.37
N THR A 113 -18.76 6.46 -2.56
CA THR A 113 -19.78 6.76 -3.60
C THR A 113 -20.77 7.85 -3.18
N ASP A 114 -20.98 8.03 -1.88
CA ASP A 114 -21.85 9.09 -1.34
C ASP A 114 -21.12 10.43 -1.23
N THR A 115 -19.87 10.42 -0.73
CA THR A 115 -19.12 11.64 -0.41
C THR A 115 -18.05 12.01 -1.44
N GLY A 116 -17.71 11.09 -2.36
CA GLY A 116 -16.60 11.24 -3.30
C GLY A 116 -15.21 11.16 -2.64
N ARG A 117 -15.15 10.95 -1.31
CA ARG A 117 -13.93 10.85 -0.53
C ARG A 117 -13.98 9.61 0.37
N LEU A 118 -12.82 9.12 0.75
CA LEU A 118 -12.73 8.00 1.67
C LEU A 118 -11.71 8.33 2.75
N ARG A 119 -12.19 8.60 3.97
CA ARG A 119 -11.31 9.04 5.08
C ARG A 119 -10.21 8.01 5.37
N PHE A 120 -10.54 6.73 5.25
CA PHE A 120 -9.58 5.65 5.42
C PHE A 120 -8.43 5.73 4.41
N TYR A 121 -8.73 5.99 3.13
CA TYR A 121 -7.73 6.16 2.08
C TYR A 121 -6.90 7.43 2.29
N GLU A 122 -7.52 8.53 2.70
CA GLU A 122 -6.81 9.78 3.00
C GLU A 122 -5.82 9.63 4.17
N ARG A 123 -6.17 8.87 5.22
CA ARG A 123 -5.25 8.56 6.32
C ARG A 123 -4.06 7.71 5.84
N LEU A 124 -4.33 6.63 5.11
CA LEU A 124 -3.26 5.78 4.57
C LEU A 124 -2.27 6.59 3.72
N ARG A 125 -2.75 7.54 2.91
CA ARG A 125 -1.89 8.43 2.11
C ARG A 125 -1.03 9.39 2.94
N ARG A 126 -1.41 9.68 4.19
CA ARG A 126 -0.60 10.49 5.11
C ARG A 126 0.45 9.64 5.81
N ASP A 127 0.09 8.42 6.15
CA ASP A 127 0.94 7.51 6.92
C ASP A 127 2.01 6.82 6.05
N VAL A 128 1.72 6.60 4.76
CA VAL A 128 2.63 5.98 3.80
C VAL A 128 3.37 7.05 3.01
N PRO A 129 4.71 7.17 3.15
CA PRO A 129 5.47 8.16 2.41
C PRO A 129 5.35 7.94 0.89
N PRO A 130 5.07 9.00 0.09
CA PRO A 130 4.95 8.86 -1.36
C PRO A 130 6.26 8.41 -2.01
N SER A 131 7.40 8.63 -1.34
CA SER A 131 8.72 8.19 -1.80
C SER A 131 8.88 6.67 -1.85
N LEU A 132 8.05 5.91 -1.11
CA LEU A 132 8.03 4.44 -1.22
C LEU A 132 7.59 3.97 -2.61
N VAL A 133 6.77 4.75 -3.31
CA VAL A 133 6.39 4.45 -4.69
C VAL A 133 7.63 4.45 -5.61
N THR A 134 8.60 5.33 -5.34
CA THR A 134 9.86 5.36 -6.09
C THR A 134 10.68 4.09 -5.85
N LEU A 135 10.65 3.54 -4.64
CA LEU A 135 11.32 2.27 -4.34
C LEU A 135 10.69 1.11 -5.13
N LEU A 136 9.36 1.09 -5.28
CA LEU A 136 8.65 0.06 -6.07
C LEU A 136 9.01 0.06 -7.56
N ALA A 137 9.68 1.11 -8.06
CA ALA A 137 10.21 1.11 -9.43
C ALA A 137 11.43 0.19 -9.60
N VAL A 138 12.07 -0.21 -8.51
CA VAL A 138 13.23 -1.11 -8.51
C VAL A 138 12.75 -2.55 -8.83
N PRO A 139 13.18 -3.14 -9.96
CA PRO A 139 12.82 -4.52 -10.28
C PRO A 139 13.25 -5.48 -9.18
N GLY A 140 12.33 -6.34 -8.75
CA GLY A 140 12.58 -7.28 -7.65
C GLY A 140 12.28 -6.73 -6.26
N LEU A 141 11.92 -5.45 -6.13
CA LEU A 141 11.40 -4.87 -4.90
C LEU A 141 9.87 -4.77 -4.94
N GLY A 142 9.19 -5.69 -4.26
CA GLY A 142 7.73 -5.67 -4.13
C GLY A 142 7.24 -4.81 -2.94
N PRO A 143 5.93 -4.51 -2.86
CA PRO A 143 5.33 -3.71 -1.78
C PRO A 143 5.66 -4.23 -0.38
N ARG A 144 5.56 -5.55 -0.18
CA ARG A 144 5.97 -6.17 1.08
C ARG A 144 7.41 -5.87 1.47
N THR A 145 8.36 -6.11 0.57
CA THR A 145 9.79 -5.91 0.85
C THR A 145 10.11 -4.44 1.04
N ALA A 146 9.55 -3.54 0.22
CA ALA A 146 9.71 -2.11 0.40
C ALA A 146 9.18 -1.64 1.77
N GLY A 147 8.02 -2.16 2.19
CA GLY A 147 7.46 -1.90 3.52
C GLY A 147 8.33 -2.44 4.65
N ASP A 148 8.86 -3.67 4.51
CA ASP A 148 9.78 -4.25 5.49
C ASP A 148 11.06 -3.41 5.64
N LEU A 149 11.64 -2.94 4.53
CA LEU A 149 12.82 -2.08 4.53
C LEU A 149 12.53 -0.69 5.14
N TRP A 150 11.37 -0.11 4.84
CA TRP A 150 10.94 1.14 5.43
C TRP A 150 10.76 1.03 6.94
N ARG A 151 10.02 0.02 7.42
CA ARG A 151 9.74 -0.15 8.85
C ARG A 151 10.97 -0.57 9.66
N ALA A 152 11.84 -1.41 9.10
CA ALA A 152 13.01 -1.92 9.82
C ALA A 152 14.24 -1.01 9.74
N LEU A 153 14.47 -0.35 8.61
CA LEU A 153 15.69 0.42 8.35
C LEU A 153 15.43 1.91 8.07
N GLY A 154 14.17 2.36 8.04
CA GLY A 154 13.81 3.75 7.75
C GLY A 154 14.08 4.17 6.31
N ILE A 155 14.28 3.23 5.39
CA ILE A 155 14.65 3.53 3.99
C ILE A 155 13.44 4.11 3.26
N THR A 156 13.60 5.33 2.75
CA THR A 156 12.55 6.06 2.04
C THR A 156 13.00 6.57 0.66
N SER A 157 14.30 6.46 0.32
CA SER A 157 14.86 6.90 -0.96
C SER A 157 15.72 5.84 -1.65
N LEU A 158 15.93 5.99 -2.97
CA LEU A 158 16.77 5.07 -3.75
C LEU A 158 18.24 5.09 -3.31
N ASP A 159 18.73 6.26 -2.90
CA ASP A 159 20.11 6.42 -2.45
C ASP A 159 20.32 5.74 -1.09
N GLU A 160 19.38 5.91 -0.14
CA GLU A 160 19.39 5.17 1.13
C GLU A 160 19.34 3.66 0.90
N LEU A 161 18.49 3.22 -0.04
CA LEU A 161 18.36 1.81 -0.40
C LEU A 161 19.68 1.26 -0.94
N GLU A 162 20.36 1.98 -1.83
CA GLU A 162 21.65 1.56 -2.37
C GLU A 162 22.73 1.48 -1.29
N VAL A 163 22.85 2.52 -0.46
CA VAL A 163 23.85 2.54 0.62
C VAL A 163 23.59 1.39 1.59
N ALA A 164 22.32 1.10 1.92
CA ALA A 164 21.97 -0.04 2.76
C ALA A 164 22.25 -1.40 2.10
N ALA A 165 21.95 -1.54 0.81
CA ALA A 165 22.20 -2.75 0.03
C ALA A 165 23.69 -3.07 -0.08
N ARG A 166 24.52 -2.08 -0.46
CA ARG A 166 25.97 -2.26 -0.60
C ARG A 166 26.67 -2.52 0.74
N ALA A 167 26.12 -2.00 1.83
CA ALA A 167 26.61 -2.27 3.18
C ALA A 167 26.13 -3.61 3.77
N GLY A 168 25.36 -4.41 3.03
CA GLY A 168 24.81 -5.69 3.50
C GLY A 168 23.74 -5.57 4.58
N ARG A 169 23.21 -4.36 4.82
CA ARG A 169 22.25 -4.07 5.90
C ARG A 169 20.86 -4.63 5.61
N LEU A 170 20.51 -4.91 4.35
CA LEU A 170 19.19 -5.44 4.01
C LEU A 170 19.00 -6.87 4.56
N ARG A 171 20.09 -7.63 4.73
CA ARG A 171 20.07 -9.00 5.30
C ARG A 171 19.60 -9.06 6.74
N ALA A 172 19.67 -7.94 7.48
CA ALA A 172 19.17 -7.85 8.85
C ALA A 172 17.63 -7.88 8.92
N VAL A 173 16.95 -7.65 7.80
CA VAL A 173 15.49 -7.62 7.73
C VAL A 173 14.95 -9.02 7.44
N ARG A 174 13.98 -9.46 8.24
CA ARG A 174 13.36 -10.78 8.11
C ARG A 174 12.82 -11.01 6.69
N GLY A 175 13.21 -12.13 6.08
CA GLY A 175 12.75 -12.53 4.75
C GLY A 175 13.60 -11.99 3.60
N ILE A 176 14.65 -11.19 3.88
CA ILE A 176 15.62 -10.76 2.87
C ILE A 176 16.84 -11.69 2.92
N SER A 177 16.99 -12.48 1.86
CA SER A 177 18.18 -13.31 1.65
C SER A 177 19.24 -12.55 0.87
N GLU A 178 20.49 -13.06 0.87
CA GLU A 178 21.56 -12.56 -0.01
C GLU A 178 21.14 -12.56 -1.50
N ARG A 179 20.36 -13.55 -1.93
CA ARG A 179 19.81 -13.57 -3.29
C ARG A 179 18.85 -12.41 -3.54
N THR A 180 18.03 -12.06 -2.57
CA THR A 180 17.08 -10.94 -2.67
C THR A 180 17.83 -9.61 -2.68
N GLU A 181 18.82 -9.44 -1.80
CA GLU A 181 19.68 -8.25 -1.79
C GLU A 181 20.39 -8.06 -3.12
N LYS A 182 21.00 -9.13 -3.67
CA LYS A 182 21.64 -9.07 -4.99
C LYS A 182 20.66 -8.64 -6.08
N LYS A 183 19.44 -9.18 -6.09
CA LYS A 183 18.39 -8.75 -7.04
C LYS A 183 18.05 -7.26 -6.90
N ILE A 184 18.01 -6.74 -5.68
CA ILE A 184 17.75 -5.32 -5.42
C ILE A 184 18.90 -4.46 -5.97
N ILE A 185 20.16 -4.87 -5.74
CA ILE A 185 21.34 -4.19 -6.28
C ILE A 185 21.31 -4.19 -7.82
N ASP A 186 21.08 -5.37 -8.42
CA ASP A 186 20.97 -5.51 -9.89
C ASP A 186 19.82 -4.64 -10.43
N GLY A 187 18.70 -4.58 -9.72
CA GLY A 187 17.54 -3.74 -10.06
C GLY A 187 17.83 -2.24 -9.99
N LEU A 188 18.59 -1.79 -9.00
CA LEU A 188 19.05 -0.40 -8.88
C LEU A 188 19.98 -0.02 -10.03
N GLU A 189 20.91 -0.90 -10.39
CA GLU A 189 21.79 -0.67 -11.55
C GLU A 189 21.02 -0.59 -12.86
N GLN A 190 20.05 -1.49 -13.07
CA GLN A 190 19.19 -1.46 -14.25
C GLN A 190 18.36 -0.17 -14.32
N LEU A 191 17.84 0.30 -13.19
CA LEU A 191 17.07 1.53 -13.13
C LEU A 191 17.93 2.74 -13.53
N ARG A 192 19.21 2.76 -13.16
CA ARG A 192 20.17 3.82 -13.54
C ARG A 192 20.61 3.75 -14.99
N LYS A 193 20.75 2.54 -15.53
CA LYS A 193 21.13 2.31 -16.94
C LYS A 193 20.00 2.59 -17.92
N ARG A 194 18.74 2.70 -17.45
CA ARG A 194 17.62 3.07 -18.31
C ARG A 194 17.81 4.51 -18.79
N PRO A 195 17.82 4.75 -20.11
CA PRO A 195 17.83 6.12 -20.62
C PRO A 195 16.58 6.85 -20.12
N PRO A 196 16.67 8.17 -19.85
CA PRO A 196 15.50 8.94 -19.46
C PRO A 196 14.40 8.74 -20.50
N ARG A 197 13.17 8.49 -20.00
CA ARG A 197 11.98 8.16 -20.81
C ARG A 197 11.64 9.22 -21.88
N ARG A 198 12.30 10.37 -21.82
CA ARG A 198 12.36 11.40 -22.85
C ARG A 198 13.82 11.73 -23.13
N MET A 199 14.34 11.24 -24.25
CA MET A 199 15.62 11.68 -24.80
C MET A 199 15.33 12.55 -26.04
N ARG A 200 16.07 13.65 -26.23
CA ARG A 200 15.93 14.45 -27.46
C ARG A 200 16.37 13.58 -28.63
N LEU A 201 15.64 13.59 -29.76
CA LEU A 201 15.92 12.73 -30.92
C LEU A 201 17.39 12.76 -31.37
N GLY A 202 18.08 13.90 -31.23
CA GLY A 202 19.51 14.04 -31.57
C GLY A 202 20.49 13.28 -30.66
N GLN A 203 20.11 12.91 -29.44
CA GLN A 203 20.94 12.06 -28.57
C GLN A 203 20.73 10.56 -28.86
N ALA A 204 19.62 10.19 -29.52
CA ALA A 204 19.33 8.79 -29.86
C ALA A 204 20.16 8.31 -31.04
N SER A 205 20.56 9.21 -31.94
CA SER A 205 21.44 8.90 -33.07
C SER A 205 22.87 8.55 -32.67
N GLU A 206 23.38 9.07 -31.54
CA GLU A 206 24.76 8.84 -31.10
C GLU A 206 24.98 7.48 -30.41
N ILE A 207 23.92 6.79 -30.01
CA ILE A 207 24.01 5.49 -29.31
C ILE A 207 23.96 4.32 -30.31
N LEU A 208 23.64 4.57 -31.59
CA LEU A 208 23.51 3.55 -32.64
C LEU A 208 24.70 3.48 -33.62
N GLU A 209 25.77 4.25 -33.38
CA GLU A 209 27.09 4.06 -34.02
C GLU A 209 28.06 3.31 -33.08
#